data_AF-A0A7R8ZVY6-F1
#
_entry.id   AF-A0A7R8ZVY6-F1
#
_cell.length_a   1.000
_cell.length_b   1.000
_cell.length_c   1.000
_cell.angle_alpha   90.00
_cell.angle_beta   90.00
_cell.angle_gamma   90.00
#
_symmetry.space_group_name_H-M   'P 1'
#
loop_
_entity.id
_entity.type
_entity.pdbx_description
1 polymer ?
#
loop_
_entity_poly.entity_id
_entity_poly.type
_entity_poly.pdbx_seq_one_letter_code
_entity_poly.pdbx_strand_id
1 'polypeptide(L)'
;MKDQRNTSSSVLSMVPGIRDDGKVLQCIAENPRFPQHVVKDAIRLNIQYPPTLKVELGHNLDPSDIRTHHDVYFNCVTRANPEVNDLFWVHNEKYFRRLTGEVFQMIDKRSIPDD
;
A
#
# COMPACT_ATOMS: atom_id res chain seq x y z
N MET A 1 -48.52 3.96 17.85
CA MET A 1 -47.69 4.46 18.96
C MET A 1 -46.58 5.31 18.35
N LYS A 2 -46.60 6.64 18.54
CA LYS A 2 -45.69 7.58 17.88
C LYS A 2 -44.43 7.67 18.74
N ASP A 3 -43.37 6.98 18.34
CA ASP A 3 -42.12 6.97 19.09
C ASP A 3 -41.43 8.35 18.90
N GLN A 4 -41.57 9.24 19.88
CA GLN A 4 -40.97 10.59 19.87
C GLN A 4 -39.47 10.51 20.20
N ARG A 5 -38.70 9.83 19.35
CA ARG A 5 -37.24 9.95 19.39
C ARG A 5 -36.82 11.21 18.63
N ASN A 6 -36.32 12.20 19.37
CA ASN A 6 -35.62 13.36 18.80
C ASN A 6 -34.28 12.88 18.22
N THR A 7 -34.30 12.36 17.00
CA THR A 7 -33.12 11.88 16.28
C THR A 7 -32.53 13.01 15.45
N SER A 8 -31.23 13.26 15.60
CA SER A 8 -30.46 14.13 14.70
C SER A 8 -29.64 13.27 13.75
N SER A 9 -29.59 13.63 12.48
CA SER A 9 -28.82 12.91 11.45
C SER A 9 -27.86 13.86 10.73
N SER A 10 -26.68 13.34 10.39
CA SER A 10 -25.69 14.02 9.57
C SER A 10 -25.25 13.07 8.46
N VAL A 11 -25.16 13.57 7.23
CA VAL A 11 -24.80 12.78 6.05
C VAL A 11 -23.56 13.38 5.42
N LEU A 12 -22.50 12.59 5.29
CA LEU A 12 -21.27 12.93 4.58
C LEU A 12 -21.23 12.17 3.25
N SER A 13 -21.22 12.91 2.14
CA SER A 13 -20.97 12.35 0.81
C SER A 13 -19.51 12.51 0.43
N MET A 14 -18.82 11.40 0.15
CA MET A 14 -17.40 11.42 -0.24
C MET A 14 -17.09 10.30 -1.24
N VAL A 15 -16.04 10.50 -2.03
CA VAL A 15 -15.48 9.47 -2.93
C VAL A 15 -14.08 9.14 -2.41
N PRO A 16 -13.89 8.04 -1.66
CA PRO A 16 -12.60 7.69 -1.09
C PRO A 16 -11.61 7.27 -2.19
N GLY A 17 -10.35 7.67 -2.03
CA GLY A 17 -9.25 7.26 -2.90
C GLY A 17 -8.33 6.23 -2.24
N ILE A 18 -7.34 5.76 -2.99
CA ILE A 18 -6.34 4.77 -2.51
C ILE A 18 -5.65 5.25 -1.22
N ARG A 19 -5.41 6.56 -1.07
CA ARG A 19 -4.78 7.14 0.15
C ARG A 19 -5.66 7.09 1.39
N ASP A 20 -6.94 6.74 1.26
CA ASP A 20 -7.89 6.68 2.37
C ASP A 20 -8.08 5.28 2.94
N ASP A 21 -7.53 4.26 2.27
CA ASP A 21 -7.51 2.90 2.77
C ASP A 21 -6.87 2.82 4.17
N GLY A 22 -7.52 2.14 5.10
CA GLY A 22 -7.10 2.04 6.49
C GLY A 22 -7.30 3.30 7.33
N LYS A 23 -7.75 4.43 6.77
CA LYS A 23 -8.16 5.60 7.58
C LYS A 23 -9.44 5.30 8.34
N VAL A 24 -9.68 6.09 9.39
CA VAL A 24 -10.86 5.97 10.24
C VAL A 24 -11.82 7.12 9.94
N LEU A 25 -13.06 6.78 9.58
CA LEU A 25 -14.18 7.70 9.55
C LEU A 25 -14.86 7.66 10.91
N GLN A 26 -15.05 8.81 11.56
CA GLN A 26 -15.62 8.90 12.90
C GLN A 26 -16.87 9.79 12.89
N CYS A 27 -17.96 9.28 13.47
CA CYS A 27 -19.14 10.03 13.81
C CYS A 27 -19.04 10.48 15.27
N ILE A 28 -19.23 11.78 15.52
CA ILE A 28 -19.12 12.37 16.85
C ILE A 28 -20.43 13.10 17.15
N ALA A 29 -21.13 12.66 18.18
CA ALA A 29 -22.27 13.37 18.74
C ALA A 29 -21.84 14.09 20.03
N GLU A 30 -21.88 15.41 20.00
CA GLU A 30 -21.50 16.28 21.10
C GLU A 30 -22.66 17.19 21.54
N ASN A 31 -22.70 17.49 22.83
CA ASN A 31 -23.59 18.50 23.38
C ASN A 31 -22.73 19.69 23.85
N PRO A 32 -22.85 20.89 23.25
CA PRO A 32 -22.03 22.05 23.61
C PRO A 32 -22.14 22.46 25.09
N ARG A 33 -23.24 22.11 25.77
CA ARG A 33 -23.43 22.38 27.21
C ARG A 33 -22.72 21.38 28.12
N PHE A 34 -22.35 20.21 27.59
CA PHE A 34 -21.67 19.13 28.31
C PHE A 34 -20.50 18.59 27.47
N PRO A 35 -19.45 19.40 27.22
CA PRO A 35 -18.37 19.05 26.29
C PRO A 35 -17.54 17.83 26.73
N GLN A 36 -17.61 17.43 28.00
CA GLN A 36 -16.93 16.23 28.51
C GLN A 36 -17.65 14.92 28.14
N HIS A 37 -18.91 15.00 27.70
CA HIS A 37 -19.72 13.85 27.34
C HIS A 37 -19.94 13.82 25.83
N VAL A 38 -19.13 13.02 25.16
CA VAL A 38 -19.16 12.84 23.70
C VAL A 38 -19.40 11.37 23.40
N VAL A 39 -20.33 11.09 22.49
CA VAL A 39 -20.55 9.74 21.96
C VAL A 39 -19.87 9.64 20.61
N LYS A 40 -19.06 8.60 20.41
CA LYS A 40 -18.30 8.39 19.18
C LYS A 40 -18.60 7.00 18.63
N ASP A 41 -18.73 6.94 17.32
CA ASP A 41 -18.74 5.69 16.55
C ASP A 41 -17.75 5.81 15.39
N ALA A 42 -17.11 4.72 15.01
CA ALA A 42 -16.01 4.75 14.06
C ALA A 42 -15.99 3.54 13.14
N ILE A 43 -15.67 3.80 11.88
CA ILE A 43 -15.53 2.78 10.84
C ILE A 43 -14.13 2.93 10.23
N ARG A 44 -13.36 1.85 10.20
CA ARG A 44 -12.12 1.79 9.43
C ARG A 44 -12.46 1.52 7.97
N LEU A 45 -12.01 2.42 7.08
CA LEU A 45 -12.25 2.29 5.65
C LEU A 45 -11.42 1.14 5.09
N ASN A 46 -12.10 0.20 4.43
CA ASN A 46 -11.48 -0.87 3.65
C ASN A 46 -11.73 -0.55 2.17
N ILE A 47 -10.76 0.11 1.53
CA ILE A 47 -10.89 0.58 0.15
C ILE A 47 -10.16 -0.41 -0.74
N GLN A 48 -10.89 -1.05 -1.65
CA GLN A 48 -10.31 -1.95 -2.64
C GLN A 48 -9.79 -1.17 -3.85
N TYR A 49 -8.61 -1.54 -4.31
CA TYR A 49 -7.96 -0.90 -5.46
C TYR A 49 -6.98 -1.85 -6.15
N PRO A 50 -6.77 -1.68 -7.47
CA PRO A 50 -5.81 -2.51 -8.20
C PRO A 50 -4.37 -2.26 -7.74
N PRO A 51 -3.47 -3.23 -7.91
CA PRO A 51 -2.07 -3.07 -7.55
C PRO A 51 -1.42 -1.89 -8.25
N THR A 52 -0.77 -1.03 -7.46
CA THR A 52 0.21 -0.06 -7.96
C THR A 52 1.60 -0.64 -7.73
N LEU A 53 2.44 -0.63 -8.77
CA LEU A 53 3.80 -1.15 -8.72
C LEU A 53 4.81 -0.03 -8.89
N LYS A 54 5.91 -0.10 -8.14
CA LYS A 54 7.06 0.79 -8.32
C LYS A 54 8.35 -0.03 -8.20
N VAL A 55 9.17 0.01 -9.22
CA VAL A 55 10.50 -0.59 -9.20
C VAL A 55 11.51 0.43 -8.67
N GLU A 56 12.30 0.02 -7.69
CA GLU A 56 13.33 0.82 -7.05
C GLU A 56 14.66 0.05 -7.05
N LEU A 57 15.78 0.75 -7.19
CA LEU A 57 17.09 0.15 -6.92
C LEU A 57 17.21 -0.20 -5.44
N GLY A 58 17.91 -1.29 -5.13
CA GLY A 58 18.20 -1.67 -3.75
C GLY A 58 18.85 -0.52 -2.99
N HIS A 59 18.45 -0.32 -1.73
CA HIS A 59 18.80 0.86 -0.92
C HIS A 59 20.30 1.18 -0.82
N ASN A 60 21.18 0.19 -1.03
CA ASN A 60 22.64 0.35 -0.97
C ASN A 60 23.28 0.69 -2.33
N LEU A 61 22.50 0.86 -3.39
CA LEU A 61 22.99 1.14 -4.73
C LEU A 61 22.78 2.61 -5.08
N ASP A 62 23.87 3.28 -5.48
CA ASP A 62 23.81 4.60 -6.09
C ASP A 62 23.50 4.45 -7.59
N PRO A 63 22.35 4.96 -8.09
CA PRO A 63 22.02 4.92 -9.50
C PRO A 63 23.06 5.60 -10.41
N SER A 64 23.84 6.53 -9.87
CA SER A 64 24.87 7.28 -10.61
C SER A 64 26.24 6.60 -10.66
N ASP A 65 26.47 5.57 -9.84
CA ASP A 65 27.74 4.82 -9.77
C ASP A 65 27.55 3.31 -9.98
N ILE A 66 26.69 2.94 -10.94
CA ILE A 66 26.54 1.54 -11.36
C ILE A 66 27.61 1.23 -12.41
N ARG A 67 28.47 0.25 -12.11
CA ARG A 67 29.57 -0.18 -12.98
C ARG A 67 29.42 -1.63 -13.42
N THR A 68 30.06 -1.98 -14.53
CA THR A 68 30.21 -3.38 -14.93
C THR A 68 30.91 -4.15 -13.82
N HIS A 69 30.47 -5.38 -13.55
CA HIS A 69 31.01 -6.29 -12.53
C HIS A 69 30.60 -6.01 -11.08
N HIS A 70 29.56 -5.20 -10.89
CA HIS A 70 28.89 -5.05 -9.60
C HIS A 70 27.55 -5.78 -9.62
N ASP A 71 27.18 -6.32 -8.46
CA ASP A 71 25.86 -6.91 -8.25
C ASP A 71 24.81 -5.78 -8.16
N VAL A 72 23.67 -5.98 -8.80
CA VAL A 72 22.57 -5.01 -8.81
C VAL A 72 21.30 -5.69 -8.33
N TYR A 73 20.56 -5.00 -7.47
CA TYR A 73 19.33 -5.48 -6.86
C TYR A 73 18.21 -4.48 -7.16
N PHE A 74 17.05 -5.00 -7.52
CA PHE A 74 15.83 -4.22 -7.74
C PHE A 74 14.77 -4.73 -6.79
N ASN A 75 14.03 -3.79 -6.19
CA ASN A 75 12.88 -4.08 -5.37
C ASN A 75 11.61 -3.59 -6.06
N CYS A 76 10.56 -4.41 -6.08
CA CYS A 76 9.24 -4.03 -6.55
C CYS A 76 8.36 -3.72 -5.34
N VAL A 77 8.17 -2.44 -5.07
CA VAL A 77 7.23 -1.98 -4.05
C VAL A 77 5.82 -2.11 -4.60
N THR A 78 5.00 -2.93 -3.95
CA THR A 78 3.61 -3.14 -4.32
C THR A 78 2.67 -2.48 -3.33
N ARG A 79 1.57 -1.93 -3.84
CA ARG A 79 0.47 -1.44 -3.01
C ARG A 79 -0.84 -1.89 -3.62
N ALA A 80 -1.56 -2.76 -2.92
CA ALA A 80 -2.83 -3.33 -3.38
C ALA A 80 -3.74 -3.62 -2.20
N ASN A 81 -5.05 -3.62 -2.43
CA ASN A 81 -6.03 -4.19 -1.51
C ASN A 81 -7.14 -4.87 -2.34
N PRO A 82 -7.25 -6.22 -2.32
CA PRO A 82 -6.46 -7.17 -1.52
C PRO A 82 -4.99 -7.30 -1.96
N GLU A 83 -4.18 -8.03 -1.17
CA GLU A 83 -2.77 -8.25 -1.46
C GLU A 83 -2.53 -8.93 -2.82
N VAL A 84 -1.35 -8.69 -3.40
CA VAL A 84 -0.95 -9.25 -4.69
C VAL A 84 -0.65 -10.74 -4.55
N ASN A 85 -1.27 -11.57 -5.40
CA ASN A 85 -1.03 -13.02 -5.40
C ASN A 85 0.20 -13.41 -6.21
N ASP A 86 0.38 -12.80 -7.39
CA ASP A 86 1.44 -13.15 -8.33
C ASP A 86 2.24 -11.92 -8.75
N LEU A 87 3.57 -12.05 -8.75
CA LEU A 87 4.49 -11.00 -9.18
C LEU A 87 5.62 -11.58 -10.02
N PHE A 88 5.83 -11.00 -11.21
CA PHE A 88 6.80 -11.46 -12.19
C PHE A 88 7.59 -10.30 -12.78
N TRP A 89 8.88 -10.54 -13.01
CA TRP A 89 9.79 -9.59 -13.63
C TRP A 89 9.81 -9.73 -15.14
N VAL A 90 9.77 -8.60 -15.83
CA VAL A 90 9.86 -8.51 -17.30
C VAL A 90 10.92 -7.50 -17.67
N HIS A 91 11.79 -7.88 -18.60
CA HIS A 91 12.77 -6.98 -19.21
C HIS A 91 12.79 -7.21 -20.71
N ASN A 92 12.67 -6.14 -21.51
CA ASN A 92 12.59 -6.19 -22.97
C ASN A 92 11.59 -7.27 -23.46
N GLU A 93 10.36 -7.21 -22.92
CA GLU A 93 9.25 -8.12 -23.25
C GLU A 93 9.48 -9.61 -22.88
N LYS A 94 10.59 -9.93 -22.23
CA LYS A 94 10.92 -11.29 -21.81
C LYS A 94 10.64 -11.48 -20.32
N TYR A 95 9.78 -12.44 -20.01
CA TYR A 95 9.49 -12.88 -18.65
C TYR A 95 10.65 -13.68 -18.08
N PHE A 96 11.08 -13.33 -16.86
CA PHE A 96 11.99 -14.15 -16.09
C PHE A 96 11.21 -15.26 -15.37
N ARG A 97 11.08 -16.43 -16.00
CA ARG A 97 10.28 -17.57 -15.49
C ARG A 97 10.69 -18.09 -14.10
N ARG A 98 11.93 -17.82 -13.66
CA ARG A 98 12.48 -18.27 -12.39
C ARG A 98 12.56 -17.17 -11.33
N LEU A 99 12.12 -15.95 -11.64
CA LEU A 99 12.24 -14.80 -10.76
C LEU A 99 10.84 -14.27 -10.46
N THR A 100 10.28 -14.82 -9.39
CA THR A 100 8.98 -14.44 -8.82
C THR A 100 9.20 -13.78 -7.47
N GLY A 101 8.38 -12.80 -7.13
CA GLY A 101 8.47 -12.06 -5.87
C GLY A 101 9.17 -10.71 -5.96
N GLU A 102 9.22 -10.01 -4.82
CA GLU A 102 9.51 -8.57 -4.76
C GLU A 102 10.93 -8.18 -5.15
N VAL A 103 11.90 -9.11 -5.11
CA VAL A 103 13.31 -8.80 -5.33
C VAL A 103 13.82 -9.48 -6.60
N PHE A 104 14.48 -8.69 -7.45
CA PHE A 104 15.24 -9.18 -8.61
C PHE A 104 16.72 -8.87 -8.42
N GLN A 105 17.56 -9.90 -8.57
CA GLN A 105 19.00 -9.81 -8.34
C GLN A 105 19.76 -10.15 -9.62
N MET A 106 20.67 -9.27 -10.02
CA MET A 106 21.66 -9.50 -11.06
C MET A 106 23.02 -9.60 -10.39
N ILE A 107 23.52 -10.82 -10.25
CA ILE A 107 24.78 -11.11 -9.57
C ILE A 107 25.85 -11.38 -10.65
N ASP A 108 27.01 -10.74 -10.55
CA ASP A 108 28.18 -11.11 -11.36
C ASP A 108 28.61 -12.51 -10.95
N LYS A 109 28.76 -13.40 -11.94
CA LYS A 109 29.20 -14.78 -11.72
C LYS A 109 30.53 -14.86 -10.97
N ARG A 110 31.40 -13.86 -11.11
CA ARG A 110 32.69 -13.80 -10.41
C ARG A 110 32.56 -13.52 -8.91
N SER A 111 31.41 -13.00 -8.47
CA SER A 111 31.07 -12.81 -7.06
C SER A 111 30.57 -14.10 -6.40
N ILE A 112 30.27 -15.14 -7.20
CA ILE A 112 29.79 -16.43 -6.70
C ILE A 112 31.02 -17.28 -6.37
N PRO A 113 31.17 -17.78 -5.13
CA PRO A 113 32.25 -18.70 -4.78
C PRO A 113 32.17 -19.96 -5.65
N ASP A 114 33.29 -20.36 -6.25
CA ASP A 114 33.41 -21.68 -6.88
C ASP A 114 33.43 -22.74 -5.76
N ASP A 115 32.51 -23.70 -5.83
CA ASP A 115 32.42 -24.89 -4.96
C ASP A 115 33.26 -26.04 -5.54
#